data_AF-A0A7C5WDT9-F1
#
_entry.id   AF-A0A7C5WDT9-F1
#
_cell.length_a   1.000
_cell.length_b   1.000
_cell.length_c   1.000
_cell.angle_alpha   90.00
_cell.angle_beta   90.00
_cell.angle_gamma   90.00
#
_symmetry.space_group_name_H-M   'P 1'
#
loop_
_entity.id
_entity.type
_entity.pdbx_description
1 polymer ?
#
loop_
_entity_poly.entity_id
_entity_poly.type
_entity_poly.pdbx_seq_one_letter_code
_entity_poly.pdbx_strand_id
1 'polypeptide(L)'
;DLPEGLVSHELNMLVHEQKRLKPDADEEKLREELKEKARKNVKTNIILDTIADREDVEVTDEEVRKKIVETANSMYLSPEHFMQMYLPNEEALHEFRQSIRREKTLDILLKRTKEGVKGEDKEEIKEEKGVSE
;
A
#
# COMPACT_ATOMS: atom_id res chain seq x y z
N ASP A 1 -3.57 0.35 21.36
CA ASP A 1 -2.43 -0.54 21.09
C ASP A 1 -2.65 -1.35 19.82
N LEU A 2 -1.57 -1.85 19.19
CA LEU A 2 -1.65 -2.65 17.96
C LEU A 2 -2.03 -4.11 18.28
N PRO A 3 -2.88 -4.78 17.49
CA PRO A 3 -3.18 -6.20 17.68
C PRO A 3 -1.93 -7.06 17.45
N GLU A 4 -1.45 -7.73 18.50
CA GLU A 4 -0.21 -8.51 18.44
C GLU A 4 -0.29 -9.70 17.47
N GLY A 5 -1.49 -10.24 17.22
CA GLY A 5 -1.71 -11.27 16.19
C GLY A 5 -1.38 -10.77 14.78
N LEU A 6 -1.80 -9.56 14.44
CA LEU A 6 -1.51 -8.94 13.14
C LEU A 6 -0.03 -8.59 13.01
N VAL A 7 0.58 -8.06 14.07
CA VAL A 7 2.03 -7.78 14.10
C VAL A 7 2.82 -9.07 13.90
N SER A 8 2.42 -10.16 14.56
CA SER A 8 3.09 -11.46 14.43
C SER A 8 2.95 -12.04 13.02
N HIS A 9 1.76 -11.91 12.41
CA HIS A 9 1.53 -12.34 11.03
C HIS A 9 2.41 -11.56 10.05
N GLU A 10 2.41 -10.23 10.14
CA GLU A 10 3.23 -9.37 9.29
C GLU A 10 4.73 -9.66 9.45
N LEU A 11 5.19 -9.89 10.69
CA LEU A 11 6.57 -10.28 10.95
C LEU A 11 6.94 -11.59 10.27
N ASN A 12 6.06 -12.60 10.34
CA ASN A 12 6.28 -13.88 9.68
C ASN A 12 6.37 -13.71 8.14
N MET A 13 5.52 -12.87 7.56
CA MET A 13 5.55 -12.56 6.12
C MET A 13 6.86 -11.90 5.70
N LEU A 14 7.31 -10.88 6.45
CA LEU A 14 8.57 -10.18 6.19
C LEU A 14 9.78 -11.11 6.34
N VAL A 15 9.79 -11.97 7.35
CA VAL A 15 10.86 -12.95 7.58
C VAL A 15 10.89 -13.98 6.44
N HIS A 16 9.73 -14.50 6.04
CA HIS A 16 9.64 -15.44 4.92
C HIS A 16 10.13 -14.83 3.61
N GLU A 17 9.77 -13.57 3.35
CA GLU A 17 10.27 -12.82 2.19
C GLU A 17 11.80 -12.69 2.22
N GLN A 18 12.38 -12.30 3.36
CA GLN A 18 13.83 -12.16 3.50
C GLN A 18 14.56 -13.50 3.36
N LYS A 19 14.00 -14.57 3.93
CA LYS A 19 14.54 -15.94 3.79
C LYS A 19 14.48 -16.42 2.34
N ARG A 20 13.46 -16.06 1.56
CA ARG A 20 13.41 -16.38 0.13
C ARG A 20 14.54 -15.72 -0.66
N LEU A 21 14.94 -14.50 -0.27
CA LEU A 21 16.06 -13.78 -0.89
C LEU A 21 17.43 -14.24 -0.35
N LYS A 22 17.48 -14.63 0.93
CA LYS A 22 18.69 -15.07 1.65
C LYS A 22 18.37 -16.32 2.50
N PRO A 23 18.39 -17.52 1.90
CA PRO A 23 17.98 -18.75 2.60
C PRO A 23 18.77 -19.03 3.88
N ASP A 24 20.06 -18.68 3.89
CA ASP A 24 20.98 -18.93 5.00
C ASP A 24 20.96 -17.86 6.10
N ALA A 25 20.15 -16.80 5.96
CA ALA A 25 20.06 -15.75 6.98
C ALA A 25 19.52 -16.30 8.31
N ASP A 26 20.04 -15.86 9.45
CA ASP A 26 19.55 -16.25 10.78
C ASP A 26 18.12 -15.74 11.00
N GLU A 27 17.19 -16.64 11.30
CA GLU A 27 15.78 -16.28 11.46
C GLU A 27 15.51 -15.42 12.69
N GLU A 28 16.09 -15.76 13.84
CA GLU A 28 15.89 -15.01 15.09
C GLU A 28 16.39 -13.57 14.90
N LYS A 29 17.55 -13.42 14.28
CA LYS A 29 18.08 -12.09 13.95
C LYS A 29 17.17 -11.32 13.00
N LEU A 30 16.64 -11.96 11.95
CA LEU A 30 15.69 -11.32 11.05
C LEU A 30 14.41 -10.90 11.79
N ARG A 31 13.91 -11.73 12.71
CA ARG A 31 12.72 -11.40 13.52
C ARG A 31 12.96 -10.16 14.36
N GLU A 32 14.12 -10.04 15.01
CA GLU A 32 14.48 -8.84 15.78
C GLU A 32 14.56 -7.59 14.90
N GLU A 33 15.25 -7.69 13.76
CA GLU A 33 15.44 -6.57 12.82
C GLU A 33 14.12 -6.09 12.18
N LEU A 34 13.21 -7.02 11.90
CA LEU A 34 11.96 -6.73 11.16
C LEU A 34 10.78 -6.41 12.08
N LYS A 35 10.88 -6.63 13.40
CA LYS A 35 9.78 -6.42 14.35
C LYS A 35 9.19 -5.01 14.30
N GLU A 36 10.06 -3.99 14.29
CA GLU A 36 9.61 -2.60 14.22
C GLU A 36 9.00 -2.25 12.86
N LYS A 37 9.52 -2.84 11.78
CA LYS A 37 8.93 -2.70 10.45
C LYS A 37 7.53 -3.32 10.41
N ALA A 38 7.35 -4.52 10.96
CA ALA A 38 6.06 -5.19 11.04
C ALA A 38 5.02 -4.35 11.81
N ARG A 39 5.42 -3.79 12.97
CA ARG A 39 4.55 -2.88 13.74
C ARG A 39 4.14 -1.66 12.93
N LYS A 40 5.08 -1.03 12.21
CA LYS A 40 4.79 0.12 11.35
C LYS A 40 3.85 -0.25 10.20
N ASN A 41 4.08 -1.37 9.53
CA ASN A 41 3.23 -1.85 8.44
C ASN A 41 1.79 -2.10 8.90
N VAL A 42 1.60 -2.81 10.02
CA VAL A 42 0.27 -3.04 10.61
C VAL A 42 -0.40 -1.72 10.98
N LYS A 43 0.33 -0.80 11.59
CA LYS A 43 -0.22 0.53 11.94
C LYS A 43 -0.68 1.28 10.69
N THR A 44 0.12 1.29 9.63
CA THR A 44 -0.21 1.94 8.36
C THR A 44 -1.44 1.31 7.72
N ASN A 45 -1.53 -0.01 7.69
CA ASN A 45 -2.68 -0.72 7.13
C ASN A 45 -3.96 -0.36 7.88
N ILE A 46 -3.95 -0.39 9.22
CA ILE A 46 -5.11 0.00 10.03
C ILE A 46 -5.53 1.44 9.76
N ILE A 47 -4.58 2.36 9.62
CA ILE A 47 -4.87 3.76 9.30
C ILE A 47 -5.54 3.87 7.93
N LEU A 48 -5.00 3.20 6.90
CA LEU A 48 -5.57 3.21 5.56
C LEU A 48 -6.95 2.55 5.53
N ASP A 49 -7.14 1.43 6.23
CA ASP A 49 -8.44 0.76 6.33
C ASP A 49 -9.47 1.68 7.02
N THR A 50 -9.08 2.37 8.10
CA THR A 50 -9.94 3.34 8.81
C THR A 50 -10.34 4.51 7.91
N ILE A 51 -9.40 5.03 7.11
CA ILE A 51 -9.69 6.11 6.15
C ILE A 51 -10.61 5.58 5.04
N ALA A 52 -10.34 4.39 4.52
CA ALA A 52 -11.14 3.75 3.50
C ALA A 52 -12.59 3.57 3.98
N ASP A 53 -12.79 3.18 5.24
CA ASP A 53 -14.13 3.04 5.85
C ASP A 53 -14.83 4.40 5.96
N ARG A 54 -14.10 5.44 6.40
CA ARG A 54 -14.65 6.79 6.55
C ARG A 54 -15.07 7.41 5.20
N GLU A 55 -14.32 7.12 4.16
CA GLU A 55 -14.51 7.68 2.81
C GLU A 55 -15.33 6.75 1.90
N ASP A 56 -15.84 5.63 2.43
CA ASP A 56 -16.63 4.64 1.71
C ASP A 56 -15.94 4.12 0.44
N VAL A 57 -14.64 3.82 0.56
CA VAL A 57 -13.83 3.32 -0.55
C VAL A 57 -14.19 1.87 -0.81
N GLU A 58 -14.86 1.62 -1.92
CA GLU A 58 -15.15 0.27 -2.40
C GLU A 58 -14.19 -0.18 -3.51
N VAL A 59 -14.01 -1.50 -3.61
CA VAL A 59 -13.28 -2.15 -4.71
C VAL A 59 -14.26 -3.02 -5.49
N THR A 60 -14.44 -2.68 -6.76
CA THR A 60 -15.31 -3.41 -7.68
C THR A 60 -14.66 -4.71 -8.16
N ASP A 61 -15.46 -5.67 -8.60
CA ASP A 61 -14.93 -6.92 -9.17
C ASP A 61 -14.09 -6.69 -10.41
N GLU A 62 -14.39 -5.64 -11.17
CA GLU A 62 -13.60 -5.26 -12.34
C GLU A 62 -12.20 -4.77 -11.95
N GLU A 63 -12.10 -3.97 -10.89
CA GLU A 63 -10.80 -3.56 -10.32
C GLU A 63 -10.00 -4.76 -9.81
N VAL A 64 -10.66 -5.74 -9.19
CA VAL A 64 -10.00 -6.99 -8.78
C VAL A 64 -9.48 -7.76 -9.99
N ARG A 65 -10.31 -8.00 -11.02
CA ARG A 65 -9.90 -8.69 -12.25
C ARG A 65 -8.72 -7.98 -12.93
N LYS A 66 -8.80 -6.66 -13.04
CA LYS A 66 -7.72 -5.84 -13.60
C LYS A 66 -6.44 -6.01 -12.80
N LYS A 67 -6.49 -5.92 -11.47
CA LYS A 67 -5.31 -6.09 -10.63
C LYS A 67 -4.72 -7.49 -10.73
N ILE A 68 -5.54 -8.53 -10.85
CA ILE A 68 -5.08 -9.91 -11.10
C ILE A 68 -4.27 -9.97 -12.39
N VAL A 69 -4.79 -9.42 -13.49
CA VAL A 69 -4.10 -9.40 -14.79
C VAL A 69 -2.79 -8.61 -14.70
N GLU A 70 -2.81 -7.43 -14.10
CA GLU A 70 -1.61 -6.59 -13.92
C GLU A 70 -0.53 -7.30 -13.09
N THR A 71 -0.92 -7.90 -11.97
CA THR A 71 0.01 -8.57 -11.04
C THR A 71 0.57 -9.84 -11.68
N ALA A 72 -0.28 -10.67 -12.31
CA ALA A 72 0.15 -11.87 -13.02
C ALA A 72 1.16 -11.54 -14.13
N ASN A 73 0.88 -10.51 -14.94
CA ASN A 73 1.78 -10.05 -15.98
C ASN A 73 3.13 -9.59 -15.43
N SER A 74 3.15 -8.86 -14.30
CA SER A 74 4.40 -8.41 -13.66
C SER A 74 5.28 -9.57 -13.18
N MET A 75 4.67 -10.72 -12.92
CA MET A 75 5.32 -11.95 -12.49
C MET A 75 5.59 -12.92 -13.66
N TYR A 76 5.28 -12.53 -14.90
CA TYR A 76 5.34 -13.40 -16.08
C TYR A 76 4.49 -14.69 -15.94
N LEU A 77 3.34 -14.58 -15.27
CA LEU A 77 2.38 -15.66 -15.06
C LEU A 77 1.08 -15.38 -15.83
N SER A 78 0.31 -16.42 -16.16
CA SER A 78 -1.08 -16.24 -16.59
C SER A 78 -1.97 -15.86 -15.40
N PRO A 79 -3.09 -15.15 -15.61
CA PRO A 79 -4.07 -14.85 -14.56
C PRO A 79 -4.55 -16.09 -13.81
N GLU A 80 -4.81 -17.19 -14.52
CA GLU A 80 -5.27 -18.46 -13.94
C GLU A 80 -4.23 -19.06 -13.02
N HIS A 81 -2.96 -19.08 -13.44
CA HIS A 81 -1.88 -19.62 -12.64
C HIS A 81 -1.59 -18.74 -11.41
N PHE A 82 -1.70 -17.42 -11.54
CA PHE A 82 -1.61 -16.50 -10.41
C PHE A 82 -2.72 -16.76 -9.38
N MET A 83 -3.98 -16.87 -9.82
CA MET A 83 -5.09 -17.17 -8.91
C MET A 83 -4.89 -18.50 -8.19
N GLN A 84 -4.45 -19.55 -8.90
CA GLN A 84 -4.20 -20.86 -8.29
C GLN A 84 -3.10 -20.83 -7.22
N MET A 85 -2.01 -20.10 -7.45
CA MET A 85 -0.87 -20.07 -6.52
C MET A 85 -1.05 -19.08 -5.38
N TYR A 86 -1.65 -17.92 -5.63
CA TYR A 86 -1.65 -16.79 -4.70
C TYR A 86 -3.02 -16.44 -4.14
N LEU A 87 -4.10 -16.82 -4.82
CA LEU A 87 -5.49 -16.61 -4.38
C LEU A 87 -6.24 -17.96 -4.25
N PRO A 88 -5.67 -18.96 -3.53
CA PRO A 88 -6.19 -20.33 -3.54
C PRO A 88 -7.54 -20.50 -2.84
N ASN A 89 -7.98 -19.50 -2.06
CA ASN A 89 -9.20 -19.54 -1.27
C ASN A 89 -9.79 -18.13 -1.09
N GLU A 90 -11.00 -18.08 -0.51
CA GLU A 90 -11.73 -16.83 -0.27
C GLU A 90 -10.99 -15.86 0.66
N GLU A 91 -10.25 -16.38 1.64
CA GLU A 91 -9.46 -15.54 2.56
C GLU A 91 -8.32 -14.82 1.81
N ALA A 92 -7.59 -15.53 0.95
CA ALA A 92 -6.53 -14.94 0.13
C ALA A 92 -7.10 -13.93 -0.88
N LEU A 93 -8.25 -14.23 -1.49
CA LEU A 93 -8.95 -13.29 -2.36
C LEU A 93 -9.42 -12.03 -1.60
N HIS A 94 -9.92 -12.22 -0.38
CA HIS A 94 -10.31 -11.11 0.50
C HIS A 94 -9.12 -10.21 0.81
N GLU A 95 -8.00 -10.77 1.27
CA GLU A 95 -6.79 -10.00 1.57
C GLU A 95 -6.24 -9.28 0.34
N PHE A 96 -6.29 -9.91 -0.83
CA PHE A 96 -5.93 -9.28 -2.09
C PHE A 96 -6.84 -8.08 -2.40
N ARG A 97 -8.16 -8.21 -2.22
CA ARG A 97 -9.11 -7.09 -2.36
C ARG A 97 -8.82 -5.98 -1.35
N GLN A 98 -8.50 -6.30 -0.10
CA GLN A 98 -8.12 -5.31 0.90
C GLN A 98 -6.84 -4.56 0.52
N SER A 99 -5.87 -5.25 -0.09
CA SER A 99 -4.66 -4.60 -0.60
C SER A 99 -4.97 -3.55 -1.69
N ILE A 100 -5.88 -3.87 -2.62
CA ILE A 100 -6.34 -2.96 -3.67
C ILE A 100 -7.06 -1.76 -3.04
N ARG A 101 -7.89 -2.01 -2.03
CA ARG A 101 -8.64 -0.96 -1.32
C ARG A 101 -7.71 0.04 -0.65
N ARG A 102 -6.66 -0.45 0.01
CA ARG A 102 -5.63 0.40 0.64
C ARG A 102 -4.83 1.19 -0.39
N GLU A 103 -4.44 0.57 -1.50
CA GLU A 103 -3.77 1.26 -2.62
C GLU A 103 -4.64 2.40 -3.19
N LYS A 104 -5.92 2.09 -3.46
CA LYS A 104 -6.91 3.08 -3.93
C LYS A 104 -7.10 4.23 -2.94
N THR A 105 -7.14 3.92 -1.65
CA THR A 105 -7.25 4.92 -0.58
C THR A 105 -6.02 5.83 -0.55
N LEU A 106 -4.82 5.27 -0.64
CA LEU A 106 -3.58 6.03 -0.72
C LEU A 106 -3.56 6.95 -1.96
N ASP A 107 -4.00 6.47 -3.11
CA ASP A 107 -4.09 7.26 -4.34
C ASP A 107 -5.05 8.46 -4.20
N ILE A 108 -6.20 8.26 -3.55
CA ILE A 108 -7.16 9.35 -3.26
C ILE A 108 -6.49 10.40 -2.35
N LEU A 109 -5.81 9.97 -1.29
CA LEU A 109 -5.09 10.88 -0.39
C LEU A 109 -4.00 11.67 -1.13
N LEU A 110 -3.19 11.00 -1.96
CA LEU A 110 -2.14 11.64 -2.74
C LEU A 110 -2.69 12.67 -3.73
N LYS A 111 -3.81 12.38 -4.40
CA LYS A 111 -4.47 13.33 -5.31
C LYS A 111 -4.93 14.59 -4.58
N ARG A 112 -5.61 14.43 -3.42
CA ARG A 112 -6.04 15.56 -2.58
C ARG A 112 -4.88 16.43 -2.11
N THR A 113 -3.76 15.81 -1.71
CA THR A 113 -2.57 16.59 -1.31
C THR A 113 -1.95 17.38 -2.46
N LYS A 114 -1.90 16.82 -3.67
CA LYS A 114 -1.37 17.53 -4.86
C LYS A 114 -2.28 18.66 -5.32
N GLU A 115 -3.58 18.51 -5.15
CA GLU A 115 -4.57 19.54 -5.46
C GLU A 115 -4.55 20.67 -4.43
N GLY A 116 -4.33 20.37 -3.14
CA GLY A 116 -4.15 21.38 -2.08
C GLY A 116 -2.87 22.22 -2.22
N VAL A 117 -1.79 21.66 -2.76
CA VAL A 117 -0.52 22.37 -3.00
C VAL A 117 -0.59 23.29 -4.22
N LYS A 118 -1.59 23.14 -5.10
CA LYS A 118 -1.72 23.96 -6.31
C LYS A 118 -2.41 25.32 -6.08
N GLY A 119 -2.91 25.57 -4.86
CA GLY A 119 -3.72 26.74 -4.50
C GLY A 119 -2.95 27.91 -3.87
N GLU A 120 -1.70 27.73 -3.47
CA GLU A 120 -0.91 28.75 -2.76
C GLU A 120 0.49 28.78 -3.37
N ASP A 121 0.68 29.55 -4.45
CA ASP A 121 1.96 30.14 -4.88
C ASP A 121 1.84 30.69 -6.31
N LYS A 122 1.03 31.74 -6.47
CA LYS A 122 1.21 32.75 -7.53
C LYS A 122 0.72 34.10 -7.02
N GLU A 123 1.34 34.60 -5.95
CA GLU A 123 1.38 36.06 -5.79
C GLU A 123 2.28 36.62 -6.88
N GLU A 124 1.60 37.16 -7.90
CA GLU A 124 2.16 37.98 -8.95
C GLU A 124 2.77 39.23 -8.29
N ILE A 125 4.10 39.26 -8.12
CA ILE A 125 4.80 40.51 -7.82
C ILE A 125 4.65 41.38 -9.07
N LYS A 126 3.64 42.25 -9.06
CA LYS A 126 3.56 43.40 -9.96
C LYS A 126 4.72 44.31 -9.60
N GLU A 127 5.76 44.31 -10.44
CA GLU A 127 6.73 45.40 -10.44
C GLU A 127 5.98 46.70 -10.75
N GLU A 128 5.82 47.51 -9.71
CA GLU A 128 5.37 48.89 -9.81
C GLU A 128 6.34 49.67 -10.69
N LYS A 129 5.75 50.35 -11.68
CA LYS A 129 6.38 51.43 -12.40
C LYS A 129 6.65 52.61 -11.44
N GLY A 130 7.90 53.02 -11.34
CA GLY A 130 8.33 54.40 -11.04
C GLY A 130 9.55 54.68 -11.92
N VAL A 131 9.40 55.22 -13.13
CA VAL A 131 9.45 56.66 -13.52
C VAL A 131 10.46 57.52 -12.75
N SER A 132 11.28 58.24 -13.54
CA SER A 132 12.15 59.41 -13.27
C SER A 132 13.40 59.15 -12.41
N GLU A 133 14.60 59.58 -12.77
CA GLU A 133 15.06 60.66 -13.66
C GLU A 133 16.46 60.32 -14.22
#